data_AF-A0AAV7IQ51-F1
#
_entry.id   AF-A0AAV7IQ51-F1
#
_cell.length_a   1.000
_cell.length_b   1.000
_cell.length_c   1.000
_cell.angle_alpha   90.00
_cell.angle_beta   90.00
_cell.angle_gamma   90.00
#
_symmetry.space_group_name_H-M   'P 1'
#
loop_
_entity.id
_entity.type
_entity.pdbx_description
1 polymer ?
#
loop_
_entity_poly.entity_id
_entity_poly.type
_entity_poly.pdbx_seq_one_letter_code
_entity_poly.pdbx_strand_id
1 'polypeptide(L)'
;MLDIIAVNDENYDIDEKEFNVLVNKIQDNIIETLDILAPLKIRERKEKWEKKPWIDYEIRQMIKVKDRAFYNAKETNLDYDIEEHKRLRNQLVSTIRHKKKTFYENTIDKNKLDQKKLWHELKKLVV
;
A
#
# COMPACT_ATOMS: atom_id res chain seq x y z
N MET A 1 -46.58 33.57 35.90
CA MET A 1 -45.38 34.34 36.28
C MET A 1 -44.62 33.49 37.27
N LEU A 2 -43.61 32.78 36.79
CA LEU A 2 -42.69 31.99 37.61
C LEU A 2 -41.36 32.72 37.50
N ASP A 3 -40.93 33.32 38.60
CA ASP A 3 -39.71 34.10 38.67
C ASP A 3 -38.50 33.17 38.49
N ILE A 4 -37.73 33.45 37.45
CA ILE A 4 -36.42 32.85 37.23
C ILE A 4 -35.51 33.46 38.29
N ILE A 5 -35.21 32.69 39.34
CA ILE A 5 -34.13 32.99 40.27
C ILE A 5 -32.84 32.82 39.47
N ALA A 6 -32.29 33.94 39.00
CA ALA A 6 -30.91 34.01 38.56
C ALA A 6 -30.04 33.77 39.79
N VAL A 7 -29.65 32.50 40.00
CA VAL A 7 -28.57 32.17 40.91
C VAL A 7 -27.29 32.69 40.25
N ASN A 8 -26.87 33.88 40.66
CA ASN A 8 -25.52 34.37 40.43
C ASN A 8 -24.55 33.43 41.16
N ASP A 9 -23.97 32.48 40.43
CA ASP A 9 -22.83 31.71 40.92
C ASP A 9 -21.53 32.48 40.59
N GLU A 10 -21.35 33.62 41.27
CA GLU A 10 -20.07 34.32 41.35
C GLU A 10 -19.20 33.63 42.43
N ASN A 11 -18.63 32.48 42.10
CA ASN A 11 -17.36 31.93 42.63
C ASN A 11 -17.26 30.43 42.32
N TYR A 12 -16.88 30.10 41.10
CA TYR A 12 -16.24 28.82 40.82
C TYR A 12 -14.77 29.13 40.56
N ASP A 13 -13.99 29.25 41.63
CA ASP A 13 -12.53 29.13 41.53
C ASP A 13 -12.27 27.64 41.24
N ILE A 14 -12.43 27.27 39.97
CA ILE A 14 -12.14 25.92 39.50
C ILE A 14 -10.64 25.76 39.69
N ASP A 15 -10.22 24.95 40.66
CA ASP A 15 -8.84 24.54 40.80
C ASP A 15 -8.37 24.03 39.44
N GLU A 16 -7.50 24.81 38.79
CA GLU A 16 -6.99 24.53 37.44
C GLU A 16 -6.44 23.10 37.35
N LYS A 17 -5.95 22.58 38.47
CA LYS A 17 -5.47 21.22 38.62
C LYS A 17 -6.60 20.19 38.48
N GLU A 18 -7.75 20.42 39.10
CA GLU A 18 -8.92 19.53 39.03
C GLU A 18 -9.55 19.53 37.63
N PHE A 19 -9.62 20.71 37.00
CA PHE A 19 -10.06 20.84 35.61
C PHE A 19 -9.18 20.03 34.66
N ASN A 20 -7.86 20.17 34.77
CA ASN A 20 -6.91 19.44 33.94
C ASN A 20 -6.99 17.92 34.17
N VAL A 21 -7.23 17.47 35.41
CA VAL A 21 -7.46 16.05 35.71
C VAL A 21 -8.71 15.52 35.01
N LEU A 22 -9.81 16.30 35.02
CA LEU A 22 -11.04 15.91 34.34
C LEU A 22 -10.86 15.82 32.82
N VAL A 23 -10.18 16.81 32.23
CA VAL A 23 -9.90 16.85 30.77
C VAL A 23 -9.05 15.65 30.36
N ASN A 24 -7.98 15.35 31.10
CA ASN A 24 -7.13 14.20 30.82
C ASN A 24 -7.92 12.89 30.90
N LYS A 25 -8.78 12.73 31.91
CA LYS A 25 -9.60 11.54 32.06
C LYS A 25 -10.59 11.35 30.90
N ILE A 26 -11.14 12.45 30.36
CA ILE A 26 -12.00 12.39 29.18
C ILE A 26 -11.18 12.02 27.94
N GLN A 27 -9.99 12.60 27.77
CA GLN A 27 -9.11 12.25 26.65
C GLN A 27 -8.71 10.78 26.68
N ASP A 28 -8.32 10.26 27.84
CA ASP A 28 -7.95 8.85 28.02
C ASP A 28 -9.11 7.92 27.66
N ASN A 29 -10.31 8.22 28.14
CA ASN A 29 -11.51 7.43 27.82
C ASN A 29 -11.83 7.45 26.32
N ILE A 30 -11.64 8.58 25.64
CA ILE A 30 -11.84 8.69 24.18
C ILE A 30 -10.81 7.82 23.46
N ILE A 31 -9.53 7.90 23.84
CA ILE A 31 -8.46 7.11 23.24
C ILE A 31 -8.73 5.61 23.44
N GLU A 32 -9.07 5.19 24.66
CA GLU A 32 -9.38 3.80 24.97
C GLU A 32 -10.58 3.29 24.16
N THR A 33 -11.63 4.10 24.04
CA THR A 33 -12.80 3.75 23.22
C THR A 33 -12.44 3.63 21.74
N LEU A 34 -11.57 4.51 21.23
CA LEU A 34 -11.08 4.46 19.85
C LEU A 34 -10.20 3.22 19.61
N ASP A 35 -9.36 2.83 20.56
CA ASP A 35 -8.53 1.63 20.45
C ASP A 35 -9.38 0.35 20.44
N ILE A 36 -10.51 0.32 21.18
CA ILE A 36 -11.45 -0.81 21.19
C ILE A 36 -12.27 -0.86 19.90
N LEU A 37 -12.87 0.26 19.48
CA LEU A 37 -13.82 0.30 18.36
C LEU A 37 -13.12 0.40 17.00
N ALA A 38 -11.96 1.06 16.94
CA ALA A 38 -11.22 1.36 15.73
C ALA A 38 -9.69 1.15 15.90
N PRO A 39 -9.25 -0.06 16.29
CA PRO A 39 -7.84 -0.34 16.50
C PRO A 39 -7.02 -0.09 15.23
N LEU A 40 -5.86 0.56 15.40
CA LEU A 40 -4.90 0.76 14.33
C LEU A 40 -4.37 -0.61 13.86
N LYS A 41 -4.79 -1.04 12.66
CA LYS A 41 -4.30 -2.27 12.04
C LYS A 41 -3.11 -1.96 11.15
N ILE A 42 -1.89 -2.19 11.66
CA ILE A 42 -0.69 -2.20 10.82
C ILE A 42 -0.76 -3.42 9.91
N ARG A 43 -0.77 -3.19 8.59
CA ARG A 43 -0.71 -4.24 7.57
C ARG A 43 0.63 -4.18 6.86
N GLU A 44 1.47 -5.16 7.09
CA GLU A 44 2.66 -5.36 6.26
C GLU A 44 2.23 -5.88 4.88
N ARG A 45 2.41 -5.04 3.86
CA ARG A 45 2.23 -5.47 2.47
C ARG A 45 3.51 -6.18 2.04
N LYS A 46 3.56 -7.50 2.17
CA LYS A 46 4.57 -8.30 1.48
C LYS A 46 4.42 -8.03 -0.01
N GLU A 47 5.44 -7.48 -0.65
CA GLU A 47 5.36 -7.26 -2.09
C GLU A 47 5.29 -8.64 -2.77
N LYS A 48 4.16 -8.94 -3.43
CA LYS A 48 3.99 -10.19 -4.22
C LYS A 48 5.08 -10.38 -5.28
N TRP A 49 5.87 -9.34 -5.52
CA TRP A 49 6.95 -9.25 -6.49
C TRP A 49 8.31 -9.67 -5.92
N GLU A 50 8.53 -9.65 -4.60
CA GLU A 50 9.79 -10.11 -3.98
C GLU A 50 10.14 -11.54 -4.37
N LYS A 51 9.11 -12.36 -4.60
CA LYS A 51 9.26 -13.76 -5.05
C LYS A 51 9.55 -13.92 -6.54
N LYS A 52 9.57 -12.84 -7.33
CA LYS A 52 9.67 -12.88 -8.79
C LYS A 52 10.99 -12.24 -9.25
N PRO A 53 12.05 -13.03 -9.43
CA PRO A 53 13.39 -12.52 -9.75
C PRO A 53 13.48 -11.83 -11.11
N TRP A 54 12.53 -12.07 -12.02
CA TRP A 54 12.45 -11.40 -13.33
C TRP A 54 11.77 -10.03 -13.29
N ILE A 55 11.39 -9.51 -12.12
CA ILE A 55 10.81 -8.18 -11.96
C ILE A 55 11.84 -7.29 -11.28
N ASP A 56 12.42 -6.39 -12.07
CA ASP A 56 13.44 -5.46 -11.61
C ASP A 56 12.92 -4.03 -11.56
N TYR A 57 13.83 -3.10 -11.24
CA TYR A 57 13.53 -1.68 -11.17
C TYR A 57 12.91 -1.14 -12.47
N GLU A 58 13.41 -1.58 -13.63
CA GLU A 58 12.90 -1.14 -14.93
C GLU A 58 11.43 -1.52 -15.13
N ILE A 59 11.07 -2.79 -14.87
CA ILE A 59 9.66 -3.22 -14.96
C ILE A 59 8.79 -2.40 -13.99
N ARG A 60 9.29 -2.08 -12.79
CA ARG A 60 8.56 -1.23 -11.83
C ARG A 60 8.33 0.18 -12.38
N GLN A 61 9.30 0.78 -13.05
CA GLN A 61 9.11 2.09 -13.69
C GLN A 61 8.10 2.00 -14.85
N MET A 62 8.19 0.96 -15.68
CA MET A 62 7.23 0.75 -16.76
C MET A 62 5.79 0.57 -16.24
N ILE A 63 5.60 -0.14 -15.12
CA ILE A 63 4.29 -0.25 -14.46
C ILE A 63 3.76 1.13 -14.06
N LYS A 64 4.58 1.96 -13.41
CA LYS A 64 4.19 3.32 -12.99
C LYS A 64 3.81 4.19 -14.18
N VAL A 65 4.58 4.16 -15.26
CA VAL A 65 4.30 4.92 -16.49
C VAL A 65 3.01 4.46 -17.14
N LYS A 66 2.80 3.15 -17.26
CA LYS A 66 1.57 2.55 -17.79
C LYS A 66 0.36 2.91 -16.92
N ASP A 67 0.48 2.87 -15.60
CA ASP A 67 -0.61 3.24 -14.69
C ASP A 67 -0.95 4.73 -14.81
N ARG A 68 0.04 5.62 -14.96
CA ARG A 68 -0.20 7.05 -15.23
C ARG A 68 -0.95 7.25 -16.55
N ALA A 69 -0.53 6.57 -17.62
CA ALA A 69 -1.21 6.63 -18.90
C ALA A 69 -2.66 6.12 -18.81
N PHE A 70 -2.93 5.10 -17.98
CA PHE A 70 -4.29 4.64 -17.72
C PHE A 70 -5.16 5.71 -17.07
N TYR A 71 -4.64 6.40 -16.05
CA TYR A 71 -5.37 7.49 -15.40
C TYR A 71 -5.64 8.64 -16.38
N ASN A 72 -4.64 9.05 -17.14
CA ASN A 72 -4.79 10.09 -18.16
C ASN A 72 -5.87 9.70 -19.19
N ALA A 73 -5.82 8.49 -19.74
CA ALA A 73 -6.80 8.01 -20.71
C ALA A 73 -8.23 7.96 -20.13
N LYS A 74 -8.37 7.67 -18.84
CA LYS A 74 -9.67 7.67 -18.14
C LYS A 74 -10.20 9.09 -17.93
N GLU A 75 -9.32 10.05 -17.69
CA GLU A 75 -9.69 11.45 -17.45
C GLU A 75 -10.02 12.19 -18.76
N THR A 76 -9.18 12.05 -19.78
CA THR A 76 -9.32 12.77 -21.06
C THR A 76 -10.31 12.10 -22.01
N ASN A 77 -10.43 10.78 -21.93
CA ASN A 77 -11.22 9.95 -22.85
C ASN A 77 -10.89 10.19 -24.33
N LEU A 78 -9.66 10.60 -24.63
CA LEU A 78 -9.16 10.81 -25.99
C LEU A 78 -8.58 9.50 -26.55
N ASP A 79 -8.84 9.24 -27.82
CA ASP A 79 -8.34 8.02 -28.50
C ASP A 79 -6.82 7.91 -28.43
N TYR A 80 -6.10 9.03 -28.58
CA TYR A 80 -4.65 9.09 -28.46
C TYR A 80 -4.14 8.58 -27.10
N ASP A 81 -4.73 9.02 -25.99
CA ASP A 81 -4.30 8.60 -24.65
C ASP A 81 -4.65 7.13 -24.38
N ILE A 82 -5.78 6.66 -24.91
CA ILE A 82 -6.18 5.26 -24.87
C ILE A 82 -5.19 4.39 -25.66
N GLU A 83 -4.78 4.82 -26.85
CA GLU A 83 -3.78 4.14 -27.67
C GLU A 83 -2.42 4.10 -26.99
N GLU A 84 -1.98 5.21 -26.38
CA GLU A 84 -0.73 5.27 -25.65
C GLU A 84 -0.72 4.31 -24.46
N HIS A 85 -1.81 4.25 -23.67
CA HIS A 85 -1.94 3.26 -22.61
C HIS A 85 -1.86 1.82 -23.15
N LYS A 86 -2.54 1.51 -24.27
CA LYS A 86 -2.48 0.18 -24.91
C LYS A 86 -1.05 -0.16 -25.34
N ARG A 87 -0.34 0.80 -25.95
CA ARG A 87 1.06 0.65 -26.39
C ARG A 87 1.97 0.33 -25.21
N LEU A 88 1.91 1.13 -24.15
CA LEU A 88 2.70 0.96 -22.93
C LEU A 88 2.41 -0.39 -22.24
N ARG A 89 1.14 -0.79 -22.19
CA ARG A 89 0.73 -2.10 -21.65
C ARG A 89 1.35 -3.24 -22.45
N ASN A 90 1.27 -3.19 -23.77
CA ASN A 90 1.82 -4.24 -24.64
C ASN A 90 3.36 -4.30 -24.54
N GLN A 91 4.02 -3.14 -24.48
CA GLN A 91 5.45 -3.04 -24.26
C GLN A 91 5.85 -3.68 -22.93
N LEU A 92 5.16 -3.33 -21.83
CA LEU A 92 5.40 -3.93 -20.52
C LEU A 92 5.24 -5.45 -20.53
N VAL A 93 4.16 -5.97 -21.14
CA VAL A 93 3.93 -7.42 -21.24
C VAL A 93 5.06 -8.10 -22.03
N SER A 94 5.50 -7.51 -23.13
CA SER A 94 6.61 -8.01 -23.94
C SER A 94 7.91 -8.06 -23.13
N THR A 95 8.25 -6.96 -22.43
CA THR A 95 9.45 -6.88 -21.60
C THR A 95 9.44 -7.91 -20.47
N ILE A 96 8.31 -8.08 -19.77
CA ILE A 96 8.17 -9.09 -18.72
C ILE A 96 8.38 -10.50 -19.29
N ARG A 97 7.79 -10.81 -20.46
CA ARG A 97 7.96 -12.12 -21.11
C ARG A 97 9.42 -12.36 -21.48
N HIS A 98 10.10 -11.36 -22.04
CA HIS A 98 11.50 -11.45 -22.40
C HIS A 98 12.37 -11.68 -21.16
N LYS A 99 12.25 -10.84 -20.12
CA LYS A 99 13.04 -10.99 -18.89
C LYS A 99 12.79 -12.31 -18.18
N LYS A 100 11.54 -12.78 -18.17
CA LYS A 100 11.20 -14.09 -17.63
C LYS A 100 11.88 -15.21 -18.41
N LYS A 101 11.84 -15.17 -19.74
CA LYS A 101 12.53 -16.13 -20.61
C LYS A 101 14.04 -16.13 -20.35
N THR A 102 14.69 -14.97 -20.42
CA THR A 102 16.12 -14.80 -20.19
C THR A 102 16.53 -15.29 -18.80
N PHE A 103 15.71 -15.06 -17.77
CA PHE A 103 15.97 -15.58 -16.43
C PHE A 103 16.00 -17.12 -16.39
N TYR A 104 15.03 -17.79 -17.03
CA TYR A 104 15.02 -19.26 -17.07
C TYR A 104 16.18 -19.81 -17.90
N GLU A 105 16.45 -19.23 -19.07
CA GLU A 105 17.58 -19.63 -19.93
C GLU A 105 18.90 -19.54 -19.15
N ASN A 106 19.15 -18.40 -18.51
CA ASN A 106 20.34 -18.21 -17.67
C ASN A 106 20.41 -19.18 -16.48
N THR A 107 19.27 -19.48 -15.85
CA THR A 107 19.22 -20.44 -14.74
C THR A 107 19.54 -21.85 -15.21
N ILE A 108 19.05 -22.24 -16.38
CA ILE A 108 19.33 -23.54 -17.00
C ILE A 108 20.79 -23.63 -17.40
N ASP A 109 21.31 -22.63 -18.11
CA ASP A 109 22.70 -22.61 -18.59
C ASP A 109 23.72 -22.67 -17.47
N LYS A 110 23.44 -22.00 -16.33
CA LYS A 110 24.29 -22.04 -15.14
C LYS A 110 24.33 -23.42 -14.47
N ASN A 111 23.25 -24.19 -14.54
CA ASN A 111 23.12 -25.47 -13.85
C ASN A 111 23.18 -26.70 -14.79
N LYS A 112 23.48 -26.50 -16.08
CA LYS A 112 23.46 -27.57 -17.09
C LYS A 112 24.37 -28.77 -16.80
N LEU A 113 25.45 -28.56 -16.04
CA LEU A 113 26.42 -29.59 -15.67
C LEU A 113 25.99 -30.41 -14.44
N ASP A 114 25.04 -29.91 -13.65
CA ASP A 114 24.57 -30.55 -12.42
C ASP A 114 23.03 -30.68 -12.47
N GLN A 115 22.58 -31.80 -13.02
CA GLN A 115 21.16 -32.09 -13.21
C GLN A 115 20.37 -32.04 -11.90
N LYS A 116 20.98 -32.48 -10.77
CA LYS A 116 20.30 -32.46 -9.46
C LYS A 116 20.05 -31.02 -9.00
N LYS A 117 21.04 -30.14 -9.15
CA LYS A 117 20.88 -28.70 -8.84
C LYS A 117 19.89 -28.02 -9.76
N LEU A 118 19.91 -28.34 -11.06
CA LEU A 118 18.96 -27.80 -12.03
C LEU A 118 17.51 -28.12 -11.63
N TRP A 119 17.21 -29.40 -11.36
CA TRP A 119 15.87 -29.82 -10.94
C TRP A 119 15.44 -29.21 -9.61
N HIS A 120 16.38 -29.01 -8.68
CA HIS A 120 16.11 -28.32 -7.41
C HIS A 120 15.74 -26.85 -7.61
N GLU A 121 16.50 -26.11 -8.42
CA GLU A 121 16.22 -24.70 -8.73
C GLU A 121 14.91 -24.55 -9.52
N LEU A 122 14.63 -25.43 -10.48
CA LEU A 122 13.35 -25.42 -11.21
C LEU A 122 12.14 -25.66 -10.28
N LYS A 123 12.26 -26.58 -9.31
CA LYS A 123 11.19 -26.83 -8.32
C LYS A 123 10.90 -25.59 -7.47
N LYS A 124 11.92 -24.82 -7.07
CA LYS A 124 11.75 -23.57 -6.32
C LYS A 124 11.03 -22.47 -7.10
N LEU A 125 11.05 -22.53 -8.44
CA LEU A 125 10.47 -21.51 -9.31
C LEU A 125 9.02 -21.81 -9.72
N VAL A 126 8.56 -23.05 -9.55
CA VAL A 126 7.22 -23.53 -9.94
C VAL A 126 6.26 -23.64 -8.74
N VAL A 127 6.79 -23.77 -7.52
CA VAL A 127 6.04 -23.88 -6.25
C VAL A 127 6.06 -22.54 -5.50
#